data_AF-A0A7L4ZHU2-F1
#
_entry.id   AF-A0A7L4ZHU2-F1
#
_cell.length_a   1.000
_cell.length_b   1.000
_cell.length_c   1.000
_cell.angle_alpha   90.00
_cell.angle_beta   90.00
_cell.angle_gamma   90.00
#
_symmetry.space_group_name_H-M   'P 1'
#
loop_
_entity.id
_entity.type
_entity.pdbx_description
1 polymer ?
#
loop_
_entity_poly.entity_id
_entity_poly.type
_entity_poly.pdbx_seq_one_letter_code
_entity_poly.pdbx_strand_id
1 'polypeptide(L)' 'MRTIQLKINDKVYDKFIWLLSKFNKEEIEIVSDASDFTATQNYLHNELNEIESGKANFISQQDFEDRLNEIV' A
#
# COMPACT_ATOMS: atom_id res chain seq x y z
N MET A 1 3.93 -26.00 -1.17
CA MET A 1 4.89 -24.90 -1.42
C MET A 1 5.40 -24.38 -0.07
N ARG A 2 6.51 -23.66 -0.04
CA ARG A 2 7.04 -23.01 1.17
C ARG A 2 7.14 -21.51 0.89
N THR A 3 6.71 -20.69 1.85
CA THR A 3 6.74 -19.22 1.72
C THR A 3 8.00 -18.66 2.34
N ILE A 4 8.63 -17.70 1.66
CA ILE A 4 9.75 -16.92 2.20
C ILE A 4 9.40 -15.44 2.07
N GLN A 5 9.74 -14.65 3.09
CA GLN A 5 9.68 -13.19 3.03
C GLN A 5 11.09 -12.66 2.75
N LEU A 6 11.22 -11.77 1.76
CA LEU A 6 12.50 -11.23 1.32
C LEU A 6 12.43 -9.71 1.22
N LYS A 7 13.36 -9.01 1.89
CA LYS A 7 13.54 -7.57 1.72
C LYS A 7 14.61 -7.32 0.65
N ILE A 8 14.25 -6.61 -0.41
CA ILE A 8 15.11 -6.38 -1.58
C ILE A 8 15.41 -4.89 -1.67
N ASN A 9 16.63 -4.54 -2.08
CA ASN A 9 16.98 -3.16 -2.38
C ASN A 9 16.36 -2.74 -3.72
N ASP A 10 15.74 -1.57 -3.78
CA ASP A 10 15.08 -1.05 -4.98
C ASP A 10 15.99 -1.04 -6.22
N LYS A 11 17.31 -0.82 -6.04
CA LYS A 11 18.31 -0.83 -7.13
C LYS A 11 18.43 -2.16 -7.87
N VAL A 12 17.96 -3.25 -7.27
CA VAL A 12 18.03 -4.60 -7.85
C VAL A 12 16.65 -5.25 -8.00
N TYR A 13 15.56 -4.53 -7.69
CA TYR A 13 14.20 -5.04 -7.75
C TYR A 13 13.86 -5.57 -9.15
N ASP A 14 14.12 -4.80 -10.20
CA ASP A 14 13.84 -5.21 -11.58
C ASP A 14 14.58 -6.48 -11.99
N LYS A 15 15.84 -6.62 -11.56
CA LYS A 15 16.65 -7.81 -11.81
C LYS A 15 16.07 -9.04 -11.10
N PHE A 16 15.55 -8.83 -9.89
CA PHE A 16 14.92 -9.90 -9.12
C PHE A 16 13.59 -10.33 -9.74
N ILE A 17 12.74 -9.38 -10.16
CA ILE A 17 11.49 -9.68 -10.88
C ILE A 17 11.78 -10.40 -12.19
N TRP A 18 12.80 -10.00 -12.95
CA TRP A 18 13.24 -10.70 -14.16
C TRP A 18 13.68 -12.14 -13.89
N LEU A 19 14.34 -12.40 -12.76
CA LEU A 19 14.72 -13.76 -12.35
C LEU A 19 13.46 -14.59 -12.04
N LEU A 20 12.51 -14.01 -11.29
CA LEU A 20 11.26 -14.69 -10.96
C LEU A 20 10.42 -15.01 -12.20
N SER A 21 10.48 -14.16 -13.23
CA SER A 21 9.75 -14.38 -14.48
C SER A 21 10.25 -15.58 -15.29
N LYS A 22 11.33 -16.26 -14.87
CA LYS A 22 11.84 -17.48 -15.50
C LYS A 22 11.15 -18.75 -15.00
N PHE A 23 10.43 -18.65 -13.89
CA PHE A 23 9.69 -19.75 -13.31
C PHE A 23 8.24 -19.69 -13.79
N ASN A 24 7.62 -20.86 -13.91
CA ASN A 24 6.20 -20.94 -14.22
C ASN A 24 5.36 -20.83 -12.93
N LYS A 25 4.04 -20.63 -13.09
CA LYS A 25 3.11 -20.40 -11.96
C LYS A 25 2.96 -21.60 -11.02
N GLU A 26 3.35 -22.79 -11.46
CA GLU A 26 3.29 -24.02 -10.67
C GLU A 26 4.54 -24.16 -9.77
N GLU A 27 5.63 -23.49 -10.12
CA GLU A 27 6.90 -23.49 -9.40
C GLU A 27 7.01 -22.35 -8.37
N ILE A 28 6.60 -21.13 -8.75
CA ILE A 28 6.73 -19.94 -7.90
C ILE A 28 5.49 -19.05 -8.00
N GLU A 29 5.07 -18.53 -6.85
CA GLU A 29 4.00 -17.55 -6.72
C GLU A 29 4.49 -16.35 -5.92
N ILE A 30 4.22 -15.14 -6.42
CA ILE A 30 4.41 -13.91 -5.64
C ILE A 30 3.18 -13.75 -4.75
N VAL A 31 3.33 -14.13 -3.48
CA VAL A 31 2.30 -13.91 -2.47
C VAL A 31 2.35 -12.43 -2.10
N SER A 32 1.39 -11.66 -2.62
CA SER A 32 1.19 -10.28 -2.15
C SER A 32 0.47 -10.36 -0.81
N ASP A 33 1.06 -9.81 0.26
CA ASP A 33 0.35 -9.67 1.52
C ASP A 33 -0.85 -8.74 1.28
N ALA A 34 -2.03 -9.36 1.14
CA ALA A 34 -3.29 -8.66 0.92
C ALA A 34 -3.66 -7.73 2.09
N SER A 35 -2.88 -7.74 3.19
CA SER A 35 -3.05 -6.87 4.34
C SER A 35 -3.01 -5.41 3.94
N ASP A 36 -2.05 -4.99 3.13
CA ASP A 36 -1.81 -3.56 2.88
C ASP A 36 -2.84 -3.01 1.90
N PHE A 37 -3.18 -3.78 0.86
CA PHE A 37 -4.25 -3.43 -0.07
C PHE A 37 -5.62 -3.39 0.62
N THR A 38 -5.97 -4.44 1.37
CA THR A 38 -7.28 -4.52 2.05
C THR A 38 -7.39 -3.46 3.15
N ALA A 39 -6.31 -3.19 3.89
CA ALA A 39 -6.28 -2.14 4.90
C ALA A 39 -6.47 -0.75 4.26
N THR A 40 -5.74 -0.47 3.16
CA THR A 40 -5.87 0.79 2.42
C THR A 40 -7.28 0.94 1.84
N GLN A 41 -7.82 -0.12 1.25
CA GLN A 41 -9.19 -0.14 0.72
C GLN A 41 -10.23 0.16 1.80
N ASN A 42 -10.12 -0.50 2.95
CA ASN A 42 -11.04 -0.30 4.07
C ASN A 42 -10.94 1.12 4.65
N TYR A 43 -9.73 1.65 4.78
CA TYR A 43 -9.49 3.03 5.21
C TYR A 43 -10.19 4.03 4.28
N LEU A 44 -9.92 3.94 2.97
CA LEU A 44 -10.52 4.83 1.97
C LEU A 44 -12.05 4.69 1.88
N HIS A 45 -12.57 3.46 2.01
CA HIS A 45 -14.00 3.22 1.98
C HIS A 45 -14.71 3.84 3.20
N ASN A 46 -14.09 3.76 4.39
CA ASN A 46 -14.62 4.41 5.58
C ASN A 46 -14.61 5.94 5.45
N GLU A 47 -13.52 6.52 4.93
CA GLU A 47 -13.41 7.97 4.71
C GLU A 47 -14.48 8.46 3.72
N LEU A 48 -14.72 7.72 2.63
CA LEU A 48 -15.79 8.01 1.69
C LEU A 48 -17.18 7.96 2.36
N ASN A 49 -17.45 6.93 3.16
CA ASN A 49 -18.71 6.80 3.89
C ASN A 49 -18.93 7.95 4.89
N GLU A 50 -17.87 8.45 5.53
CA GLU A 50 -17.96 9.63 6.40
C GLU A 50 -18.31 10.90 5.63
N ILE A 51 -17.76 11.06 4.41
CA ILE A 51 -18.09 12.17 3.51
C ILE A 51 -19.57 12.09 3.09
N GLU A 52 -20.01 10.93 2.60
CA GLU A 52 -21.39 10.72 2.14
C GLU A 52 -22.43 10.88 3.26
N SER A 53 -22.08 10.46 4.48
CA SER A 53 -22.96 10.57 5.66
C SER A 53 -22.93 11.95 6.34
N GLY A 54 -22.13 12.90 5.82
CA GLY A 54 -22.00 14.25 6.38
C GLY A 54 -21.30 14.30 7.74
N LYS A 55 -20.57 13.25 8.11
CA LYS A 55 -19.80 13.14 9.36
C LYS A 55 -18.32 13.47 9.20
N ALA A 56 -17.87 13.63 7.95
CA ALA A 56 -16.49 13.98 7.64
C ALA A 56 -16.12 15.36 8.23
N ASN A 57 -14.96 15.41 8.86
CA ASN A 57 -14.37 16.66 9.32
C ASN A 57 -13.54 17.26 8.20
N PHE A 58 -13.95 18.42 7.71
CA PHE A 58 -13.18 19.19 6.75
C PHE A 58 -12.25 20.14 7.49
N ILE A 59 -11.02 20.23 7.01
CA ILE A 59 -10.04 21.21 7.49
C ILE A 59 -9.86 22.28 6.43
N SER A 60 -9.50 23.50 6.85
CA SER A 60 -9.15 24.53 5.89
C SER A 60 -7.78 24.23 5.25
N GLN A 61 -7.48 24.91 4.14
CA GLN A 61 -6.16 24.81 3.53
C GLN A 61 -5.04 25.22 4.51
N GLN A 62 -5.28 26.24 5.35
CA GLN A 62 -4.31 26.69 6.34
C GLN A 62 -4.06 25.61 7.40
N ASP A 63 -5.12 24.99 7.93
CA ASP A 63 -5.00 23.90 8.90
C ASP A 63 -4.23 22.69 8.33
N PHE A 64 -4.37 22.45 7.02
CA PHE A 64 -3.61 21.41 6.33
C PHE A 64 -2.12 21.76 6.23
N GLU A 65 -1.80 23.00 5.84
CA GLU A 65 -0.42 23.49 5.75
C GLU A 65 0.28 23.46 7.13
N ASP A 66 -0.43 23.86 8.19
CA ASP A 66 0.10 23.84 9.55
C ASP A 66 0.43 22.41 10.02
N ARG A 67 -0.44 21.43 9.75
CA ARG A 67 -0.19 20.01 10.05
C ARG A 67 0.98 19.43 9.27
N LEU A 68 1.13 19.82 8.00
CA LEU A 68 2.23 19.34 7.17
C LEU A 68 3.58 19.81 7.73
N ASN A 69 3.63 21.03 8.24
CA ASN A 69 4.83 21.62 8.85
C ASN A 69 5.20 21.00 10.20
N GLU A 70 4.26 20.41 10.93
CA GLU A 70 4.55 19.69 12.19
C GLU A 70 5.21 18.31 11.97
N ILE A 71 5.06 17.74 10.77
CA ILE A 71 5.56 16.40 10.43
C ILE A 71 7.00 16.45 9.88
N VAL A 72 7.47 17.62 9.44
CA VAL A 72 8.80 17.86 8.81
C VAL A 72 9.76 18.49 9.81
#